data_AF-A0A382MZC2-F1
#
_entry.id   AF-A0A382MZC2-F1
#
_cell.length_a   1.000
_cell.length_b   1.000
_cell.length_c   1.000
_cell.angle_alpha   90.00
_cell.angle_beta   90.00
_cell.angle_gamma   90.00
#
_symmetry.space_group_name_H-M   'P 1'
#
loop_
_entity.id
_entity.type
_entity.pdbx_description
1 polymer ?
#
loop_
_entity_poly.entity_id
_entity_poly.type
_entity_poly.pdbx_seq_one_letter_code
_entity_poly.pdbx_strand_id
1 'polypeptide(L)'
;MSDLEREKTEIPCPGGGSPIRTTYGDVAKKSSLKSSRGHEYKFKYSDQSKLRSAFNNLERLQKDLERFSKDHERKMERGQKEFFEAYQNVIGNADILLKR
;
A
#
# COMPACT_ATOMS: atom_id res chain seq x y z
N MET A 1 -0.78 10.44 -6.56
CA MET A 1 -2.22 10.15 -6.61
C MET A 1 -2.33 8.64 -6.59
N SER A 2 -2.80 8.09 -5.47
CA SER A 2 -2.92 6.64 -5.26
C SER A 2 -3.71 5.99 -6.41
N ASP A 3 -3.27 4.82 -6.88
CA ASP A 3 -3.96 4.04 -7.92
C ASP A 3 -5.43 3.75 -7.53
N LEU A 4 -5.70 3.68 -6.22
CA LEU A 4 -7.05 3.57 -5.66
C LEU A 4 -7.98 4.73 -6.05
N GLU A 5 -7.48 5.95 -6.24
CA GLU A 5 -8.36 7.06 -6.68
C GLU A 5 -8.89 6.85 -8.10
N ARG A 6 -8.15 6.11 -8.94
CA ARG A 6 -8.48 5.86 -10.34
C ARG A 6 -9.25 4.55 -10.55
N GLU A 7 -9.36 3.74 -9.51
CA GLU A 7 -10.06 2.47 -9.55
C GLU A 7 -11.54 2.71 -9.86
N LYS A 8 -12.02 2.02 -10.90
CA LYS A 8 -13.42 2.09 -11.33
C LYS A 8 -14.25 1.26 -10.36
N THR A 9 -15.27 1.90 -9.78
CA THR A 9 -16.21 1.28 -8.85
C THR A 9 -17.64 1.48 -9.34
N GLU A 10 -18.50 0.53 -9.00
CA GLU A 10 -19.91 0.55 -9.32
C GLU A 10 -20.72 0.77 -8.05
N ILE A 11 -21.38 1.92 -7.94
CA ILE A 11 -22.23 2.26 -6.79
C ILE A 11 -23.67 1.94 -7.17
N PRO A 12 -24.46 1.27 -6.31
CA PRO A 12 -25.88 1.03 -6.59
C PRO A 12 -26.61 2.35 -6.84
N CYS A 13 -27.67 2.33 -7.63
CA CYS A 13 -28.51 3.52 -7.83
C CYS A 13 -29.45 3.71 -6.63
N PRO A 14 -29.61 4.92 -6.06
CA PRO A 14 -30.41 5.12 -4.85
C PRO A 14 -31.91 4.90 -5.06
N GLY A 15 -32.40 5.04 -6.31
CA GLY A 15 -33.80 4.80 -6.67
C GLY A 15 -34.10 3.43 -7.28
N GLY A 16 -33.15 2.49 -7.26
CA GLY A 16 -33.30 1.21 -7.95
C GLY A 16 -33.14 1.34 -9.47
N GLY A 17 -32.07 0.75 -10.02
CA GLY A 17 -31.74 0.85 -11.43
C GLY A 17 -30.28 0.47 -11.69
N SER A 18 -29.78 0.77 -12.89
CA SER A 18 -28.40 0.46 -13.28
C SER A 18 -27.39 1.15 -12.34
N PRO A 19 -26.34 0.43 -11.91
CA PRO A 19 -25.31 0.99 -11.05
C PRO A 19 -24.57 2.13 -11.75
N ILE A 20 -24.10 3.08 -10.95
CA ILE A 20 -23.40 4.27 -11.41
C ILE A 20 -21.92 3.93 -11.43
N ARG A 21 -21.35 3.90 -12.64
CA ARG A 21 -19.91 3.72 -12.85
C ARG A 21 -19.20 5.02 -12.49
N THR A 22 -18.37 4.96 -11.46
CA THR A 22 -17.57 6.08 -10.99
C THR A 22 -16.20 5.59 -10.53
N THR A 23 -15.40 6.45 -9.92
CA THR A 23 -14.15 6.07 -9.28
C THR A 23 -14.19 6.43 -7.81
N TYR A 24 -13.36 5.81 -6.97
CA TYR A 24 -13.28 6.24 -5.58
C TYR A 24 -12.81 7.71 -5.43
N GLY A 25 -11.97 8.19 -6.34
CA GLY A 25 -11.56 9.59 -6.40
C GLY A 25 -12.73 10.53 -6.70
N ASP A 26 -13.65 10.13 -7.58
CA ASP A 26 -14.86 10.90 -7.88
C ASP A 26 -15.77 11.01 -6.66
N VAL A 27 -15.95 9.91 -5.91
CA VAL A 27 -16.74 9.91 -4.66
C VAL A 27 -16.10 10.80 -3.59
N ALA A 28 -14.76 10.87 -3.56
CA ALA A 28 -14.03 11.70 -2.61
C ALA A 28 -14.00 13.20 -2.97
N LYS A 29 -14.15 13.56 -4.25
CA LYS A 29 -13.99 14.94 -4.76
C LYS A 29 -15.31 15.62 -5.14
N LYS A 30 -16.27 14.90 -5.72
CA LYS A 30 -17.56 15.47 -6.15
C LYS A 30 -18.49 15.66 -4.95
N SER A 31 -19.25 16.75 -4.90
CA SER A 31 -20.24 16.97 -3.82
C SER A 31 -21.47 16.07 -3.95
N SER A 32 -21.77 15.63 -5.16
CA SER A 32 -22.87 14.74 -5.45
C SER A 32 -22.61 13.86 -6.66
N LEU A 33 -23.41 12.80 -6.80
CA LEU A 33 -23.31 11.84 -7.89
C LEU A 33 -24.71 11.48 -8.38
N LYS A 34 -24.97 11.76 -9.66
CA LYS A 34 -26.28 11.59 -10.28
C LYS A 34 -26.35 10.28 -11.06
N SER A 35 -27.45 9.57 -10.89
CA SER A 35 -27.81 8.42 -11.71
C SER A 35 -28.38 8.88 -13.06
N SER A 36 -28.37 7.97 -14.04
CA SER A 36 -29.00 8.18 -15.36
C SER A 36 -30.51 8.44 -15.29
N ARG A 37 -31.17 8.05 -14.19
CA ARG A 37 -32.61 8.26 -13.93
C ARG A 37 -32.91 9.54 -13.13
N GLY A 38 -31.90 10.34 -12.82
CA GLY A 38 -32.07 11.61 -12.11
C GLY A 38 -32.03 11.53 -10.58
N HIS A 39 -31.91 10.34 -9.98
CA HIS A 39 -31.66 10.21 -8.53
C HIS A 39 -30.23 10.62 -8.19
N GLU A 40 -30.03 11.31 -7.08
CA GLU A 40 -28.75 11.91 -6.69
C GLU A 40 -28.28 11.43 -5.31
N TYR A 41 -27.02 11.00 -5.24
CA TYR A 41 -26.29 10.89 -3.99
C TYR A 41 -25.76 12.26 -3.61
N LYS A 42 -26.17 12.79 -2.46
CA LYS A 42 -25.55 13.97 -1.86
C LYS A 42 -24.56 13.53 -0.80
N PHE A 43 -23.28 13.75 -1.05
CA PHE A 43 -22.24 13.31 -0.12
C PHE A 43 -22.06 14.32 1.01
N LYS A 44 -21.87 13.80 2.23
CA LYS A 44 -21.50 14.63 3.38
C LYS A 44 -20.01 14.92 3.32
N TYR A 45 -19.66 16.20 3.36
CA TYR A 45 -18.26 16.62 3.33
C TYR A 45 -17.43 16.01 4.47
N SER A 46 -18.02 15.82 5.66
CA SER A 46 -17.37 15.20 6.82
C SER A 46 -16.86 13.79 6.51
N ASP A 47 -17.67 12.99 5.83
CA ASP A 47 -17.34 11.60 5.52
C ASP A 47 -16.37 11.52 4.34
N GLN A 48 -16.51 12.41 3.36
CA GLN A 48 -15.52 12.56 2.29
C GLN A 48 -14.15 12.99 2.82
N SER A 49 -14.11 13.84 3.85
CA SER A 49 -12.86 14.23 4.50
C SER A 49 -12.16 13.03 5.12
N LYS A 50 -12.90 12.18 5.85
CA LYS A 50 -12.38 10.91 6.40
C LYS A 50 -11.87 9.98 5.30
N LEU A 51 -12.60 9.88 4.19
CA LEU A 51 -12.19 9.08 3.03
C LEU A 51 -10.87 9.58 2.42
N ARG A 52 -10.73 10.91 2.21
CA ARG A 52 -9.48 11.52 1.73
C ARG A 52 -8.31 11.29 2.69
N SER A 53 -8.56 11.42 4.00
CA SER A 53 -7.55 11.10 5.02
C SER A 53 -7.15 9.63 4.97
N ALA A 54 -8.09 8.70 4.79
CA ALA A 54 -7.80 7.28 4.64
C ALA A 54 -6.94 7.00 3.40
N PHE A 55 -7.23 7.63 2.25
CA PHE A 55 -6.38 7.53 1.07
C PHE A 55 -4.96 8.02 1.31
N ASN A 56 -4.81 9.20 1.93
CA ASN A 56 -3.49 9.74 2.25
C ASN A 56 -2.71 8.84 3.22
N ASN A 57 -3.38 8.23 4.19
CA ASN A 57 -2.76 7.29 5.12
C ASN A 57 -2.32 6.01 4.43
N LEU A 58 -3.15 5.45 3.54
CA LEU A 58 -2.80 4.27 2.75
C LEU A 58 -1.59 4.55 1.84
N GLU A 59 -1.56 5.71 1.17
CA GLU A 59 -0.43 6.10 0.32
C GLU A 59 0.87 6.25 1.14
N ARG A 60 0.79 6.79 2.35
CA ARG A 60 1.95 6.87 3.27
C ARG A 60 2.43 5.48 3.67
N LEU A 61 1.52 4.61 4.11
CA LEU A 61 1.84 3.25 4.52
C LEU A 61 2.49 2.44 3.39
N GLN A 62 2.00 2.58 2.15
CA GLN A 62 2.62 1.93 0.99
C GLN A 62 4.07 2.40 0.77
N LYS A 63 4.32 3.71 0.86
CA LYS A 63 5.69 4.27 0.71
C LYS A 63 6.61 3.85 1.85
N ASP A 64 6.09 3.80 3.08
CA ASP A 64 6.87 3.38 4.24
C ASP A 64 7.23 1.90 4.17
N LEU A 65 6.31 1.05 3.69
CA LEU A 65 6.58 -0.37 3.42
C LEU A 65 7.63 -0.57 2.34
N GLU A 66 7.56 0.18 1.23
CA GLU A 66 8.55 0.12 0.16
C GLU A 66 9.95 0.56 0.63
N ARG A 67 10.02 1.60 1.46
CA ARG A 67 11.28 2.02 2.08
C ARG A 67 11.81 0.96 3.03
N PHE A 68 10.94 0.42 3.87
CA PHE A 68 11.29 -0.63 4.82
C PHE A 68 11.83 -1.88 4.11
N SER A 69 11.16 -2.36 3.06
CA SER A 69 11.61 -3.55 2.32
C SER A 69 12.99 -3.34 1.72
N LYS A 70 13.23 -2.19 1.10
CA LYS A 70 14.53 -1.84 0.50
C LYS A 70 15.64 -1.73 1.54
N ASP A 71 15.36 -1.11 2.68
CA ASP A 71 16.34 -0.99 3.77
C ASP A 71 16.59 -2.35 4.44
N HIS A 72 15.56 -3.18 4.56
CA HIS A 72 15.65 -4.53 5.08
C HIS A 72 16.55 -5.41 4.19
N GLU A 73 16.33 -5.43 2.87
CA GLU A 73 17.17 -6.16 1.92
C GLU A 73 18.65 -5.77 2.04
N ARG A 74 18.95 -4.47 2.07
CA ARG A 74 20.33 -3.98 2.22
C ARG A 74 20.98 -4.38 3.54
N LYS A 75 20.23 -4.33 4.64
CA LYS A 75 20.74 -4.74 5.96
C LYS A 75 20.96 -6.25 6.01
N MET A 76 20.07 -7.04 5.41
CA MET A 76 20.21 -8.49 5.32
C MET A 76 21.43 -8.89 4.49
N GLU A 77 21.65 -8.27 3.33
CA GLU A 77 22.82 -8.53 2.49
C GLU A 77 24.14 -8.27 3.26
N ARG A 78 24.23 -7.11 3.94
CA ARG A 78 25.39 -6.77 4.77
C ARG A 78 25.58 -7.75 5.92
N GLY A 79 24.51 -8.08 6.64
CA GLY A 79 24.56 -9.03 7.74
C GLY A 79 24.98 -10.44 7.29
N GLN A 80 24.50 -10.90 6.13
CA GLN A 80 24.93 -12.17 5.55
C GLN A 80 26.42 -12.17 5.18
N LYS A 81 26.91 -11.07 4.60
CA LYS A 81 28.32 -10.92 4.26
C LYS A 81 29.21 -10.93 5.51
N GLU A 82 28.87 -10.13 6.50
CA GLU A 82 29.59 -10.05 7.79
C GLU A 82 29.58 -11.42 8.50
N PHE A 83 28.43 -12.10 8.51
CA PHE A 83 28.33 -13.46 9.05
C PHE A 83 29.26 -14.43 8.33
N PHE A 84 29.27 -14.43 6.99
CA PHE A 84 30.09 -15.35 6.23
C PHE A 84 31.59 -15.07 6.42
N GLU A 85 31.99 -13.80 6.44
CA GLU A 85 33.37 -13.40 6.77
C GLU A 85 33.77 -13.89 8.16
N ALA A 86 32.93 -13.67 9.18
CA ALA A 86 33.17 -14.16 10.53
C ALA A 86 33.27 -15.70 10.58
N TYR A 87 32.35 -16.40 9.92
CA TYR A 87 32.35 -17.86 9.82
C TYR A 87 33.63 -18.40 9.17
N GLN A 88 34.05 -17.82 8.04
CA GLN A 88 35.29 -18.20 7.35
C GLN A 88 36.51 -17.94 8.23
N ASN A 89 36.56 -16.82 8.96
CA ASN A 89 37.65 -16.52 9.88
C ASN A 89 37.74 -17.52 11.04
N VAL A 90 36.61 -18.00 11.56
CA VAL A 90 36.60 -19.03 12.60
C VAL A 90 37.21 -20.33 12.09
N ILE A 91 36.83 -20.79 10.89
CA ILE A 91 37.35 -22.04 10.32
C ILE A 91 38.81 -21.87 9.87
N GLY A 92 39.14 -20.77 9.20
CA GLY A 92 40.47 -20.51 8.65
C GLY A 92 41.55 -20.38 9.73
N ASN A 93 41.18 -19.90 10.93
CA ASN A 93 42.09 -19.78 12.07
C ASN A 93 42.00 -20.97 13.05
N ALA A 94 41.24 -22.02 12.74
CA ALA A 94 41.10 -23.16 13.63
C ALA A 94 42.36 -24.05 13.60
N ASP A 95 42.85 -24.46 14.77
CA ASP A 95 43.91 -25.47 14.87
C ASP A 95 43.39 -26.84 14.41
N ILE A 96 44.11 -27.48 13.47
CA ILE A 96 43.74 -28.78 12.93
C ILE A 96 44.50 -29.88 13.70
N LEU A 97 43.78 -30.69 14.48
CA LEU A 97 44.31 -31.87 15.15
C LEU A 97 44.06 -33.12 14.30
N LEU A 98 45.06 -33.58 13.55
CA LEU A 98 45.01 -34.84 12.81
C LEU A 98 45.41 -36.01 13.73
N LYS A 99 44.52 -36.99 13.90
CA LYS A 99 44.88 -38.28 14.52
C LYS A 99 45.55 -39.18 13.47
N ARG A 100 46.72 -39.71 13.82
CA ARG A 100 47.42 -40.77 13.06
C ARG A 100 46.69 -42.10 13.16
#